data_AF-A0A2S9GMF2-F1
#
_entry.id   AF-A0A2S9GMF2-F1
#
_cell.length_a   1.000
_cell.length_b   1.000
_cell.length_c   1.000
_cell.angle_alpha   90.00
_cell.angle_beta   90.00
_cell.angle_gamma   90.00
#
_symmetry.space_group_name_H-M   'P 1'
#
loop_
_entity.id
_entity.type
_entity.pdbx_description
1 polymer ?
#
loop_
_entity_poly.entity_id
_entity_poly.type
_entity_poly.pdbx_seq_one_letter_code
_entity_poly.pdbx_strand_id
1 'polypeptide(L)'
;IFFSQPRIGRDGKEFGCLKFRSMRAPRASDAAFARSADSAPGGVEGVDRRTKIGKVMRATSMDELPQLINVIKGEMSLVGP
;
A
#
# COMPACT_ATOMS: atom_id res chain seq x y z
N ILE A 1 -3.36 4.93 -12.36
CA ILE A 1 -4.39 4.05 -11.76
C ILE A 1 -3.74 2.91 -10.99
N PHE A 2 -2.76 2.21 -11.57
CA PHE A 2 -1.96 1.22 -10.85
C PHE A 2 -0.83 1.84 -10.01
N PHE A 3 -0.40 1.09 -9.00
CA PHE A 3 0.75 1.32 -8.15
C PHE A 3 1.49 -0.02 -7.99
N SER A 4 2.82 0.02 -8.00
CA SER A 4 3.66 -1.16 -7.79
C SER A 4 4.48 -0.94 -6.53
N GLN A 5 4.39 -1.85 -5.58
CA GLN A 5 5.21 -1.85 -4.38
C GLN A 5 6.28 -2.94 -4.49
N PRO A 6 7.58 -2.61 -4.36
CA PRO A 6 8.62 -3.62 -4.30
C PRO A 6 8.40 -4.58 -3.11
N ARG A 7 8.47 -5.88 -3.39
CA ARG A 7 8.34 -6.97 -2.41
C ARG A 7 9.33 -8.07 -2.72
N ILE A 8 9.79 -8.77 -1.69
CA ILE A 8 10.61 -9.96 -1.84
C ILE A 8 9.68 -11.16 -2.03
N GLY A 9 9.86 -11.87 -3.14
CA GLY A 9 9.15 -13.09 -3.48
C GLY A 9 10.01 -14.34 -3.30
N ARG A 10 9.67 -15.39 -4.04
CA ARG A 10 10.37 -16.68 -4.00
C ARG A 10 11.87 -16.52 -4.28
N ASP A 11 12.69 -17.27 -3.54
CA ASP A 11 14.15 -17.29 -3.65
C ASP A 11 14.82 -15.92 -3.43
N GLY A 12 14.16 -15.02 -2.69
CA GLY A 12 14.69 -13.68 -2.41
C GLY A 12 14.57 -12.71 -3.60
N LYS A 13 13.89 -13.10 -4.67
CA LYS A 13 13.75 -12.25 -5.86
C LYS A 13 12.75 -11.14 -5.62
N GLU A 14 13.16 -9.91 -5.90
CA GLU A 14 12.26 -8.76 -5.82
C GLU A 14 11.27 -8.75 -6.99
N PHE A 15 10.01 -8.43 -6.70
CA PHE A 15 8.98 -8.22 -7.71
C PHE A 15 8.09 -7.03 -7.35
N GLY A 16 7.37 -6.51 -8.35
CA GLY A 16 6.44 -5.41 -8.17
C GLY A 16 5.05 -5.89 -7.80
N CYS A 17 4.69 -5.85 -6.52
CA CYS A 17 3.35 -6.16 -6.04
C CYS A 17 2.35 -5.09 -6.51
N LEU A 18 1.46 -5.48 -7.43
CA LEU A 18 0.53 -4.56 -8.09
C LEU A 18 -0.68 -4.29 -7.21
N LYS A 19 -1.06 -3.01 -7.09
CA LYS A 19 -2.28 -2.56 -6.41
C LYS A 19 -2.95 -1.43 -7.19
N PHE A 20 -4.23 -1.18 -6.91
CA PHE A 20 -4.85 0.07 -7.32
C PHE A 20 -4.34 1.21 -6.44
N ARG A 21 -4.11 2.38 -7.07
CA ARG A 21 -3.69 3.59 -6.38
C ARG A 21 -4.84 4.13 -5.52
N SER A 22 -4.74 3.91 -4.22
CA SER A 22 -5.70 4.39 -3.21
C SER A 22 -5.27 5.69 -2.51
N MET A 23 -4.07 6.20 -2.80
CA MET A 23 -3.49 7.39 -2.17
C MET A 23 -3.05 8.44 -3.20
N ARG A 24 -3.18 9.72 -2.83
CA ARG A 24 -2.59 10.83 -3.59
C ARG A 24 -1.08 10.88 -3.40
N ALA A 25 -0.38 11.52 -4.34
CA ALA A 25 1.04 11.80 -4.20
C ALA A 25 1.31 12.65 -2.95
N PRO A 26 2.47 12.44 -2.28
CA PRO A 26 2.90 13.31 -1.20
C PRO A 26 3.08 14.74 -1.71
N ARG A 27 2.73 15.72 -0.89
CA ARG A 27 2.99 17.15 -1.09
C ARG A 27 4.04 17.60 -0.06
N ALA A 28 4.72 18.71 -0.33
CA ALA A 28 5.69 19.29 0.61
C ALA A 28 5.08 19.54 2.00
N SER A 29 3.80 19.93 2.06
CA SER A 29 3.04 20.14 3.30
C SER A 29 2.77 18.86 4.09
N ASP A 30 2.88 17.68 3.48
CA ASP A 30 2.64 16.40 4.17
C ASP A 30 3.85 15.98 5.02
N ALA A 31 5.00 16.66 4.88
CA ALA A 31 6.22 16.38 5.65
C ALA A 31 6.15 16.82 7.11
N ALA A 32 5.09 17.54 7.51
CA ALA A 32 4.85 17.93 8.88
C ALA A 32 4.46 16.70 9.73
N PHE A 33 5.47 15.98 10.22
CA PHE A 33 5.30 14.97 11.25
C PHE A 33 5.06 15.68 12.60
N ALA A 34 3.80 15.90 12.94
CA ALA A 34 3.43 16.36 14.28
C ALA A 34 3.30 15.15 15.20
N ARG A 35 4.26 14.95 16.12
CA ARG A 35 4.06 14.07 17.27
C ARG A 35 3.01 14.74 18.16
N SER A 36 1.81 14.17 18.30
CA SER A 36 0.90 14.60 19.37
C SER A 36 1.39 14.00 20.70
N ALA A 37 1.23 14.73 21.79
CA ALA A 37 1.64 14.27 23.12
C ALA A 37 0.93 12.96 23.54
N ASP A 38 -0.23 12.68 22.95
CA ASP A 38 -1.04 11.49 23.19
C ASP A 38 -0.79 10.35 22.18
N SER A 39 0.23 10.47 21.32
CA SER A 39 0.55 9.43 20.34
C SER A 39 1.10 8.18 21.04
N ALA A 40 0.37 7.05 20.94
CA ALA A 40 0.86 5.73 21.35
C ALA A 40 2.19 5.37 20.64
N PRO A 41 2.96 4.38 21.12
CA PRO A 41 4.14 3.89 20.39
C PRO A 41 3.75 3.47 18.96
N GLY A 42 4.26 4.17 17.94
CA GLY A 42 3.87 4.00 16.54
C GLY A 42 2.78 4.96 16.03
N GLY A 43 2.22 5.80 16.90
CA GLY A 43 1.09 6.71 16.64
C GLY A 43 1.45 8.03 15.96
N VAL A 44 2.63 8.16 15.36
CA VAL A 44 2.94 9.31 14.50
C VAL A 44 2.34 9.05 13.12
N GLU A 45 1.04 9.27 12.97
CA GLU A 45 0.39 9.25 11.66
C GLU A 45 0.61 10.59 10.96
N GLY A 46 1.32 10.56 9.83
CA GLY A 46 1.36 11.71 8.91
C GLY A 46 -0.02 11.99 8.32
N VAL A 47 -0.13 13.07 7.53
CA VAL A 47 -1.39 13.46 6.86
C VAL A 47 -2.01 12.27 6.12
N ASP A 48 -3.29 11.98 6.38
CA ASP A 48 -4.01 10.91 5.67
C ASP A 48 -4.15 11.26 4.18
N ARG A 49 -3.34 10.57 3.35
CA ARG A 49 -3.31 10.74 1.90
C ARG A 49 -4.30 9.84 1.15
N ARG A 50 -5.11 9.03 1.85
CA ARG A 50 -6.09 8.14 1.21
C ARG A 50 -7.23 8.97 0.62
N THR A 51 -7.62 8.67 -0.62
CA THR A 51 -8.81 9.29 -1.22
C THR A 51 -10.08 8.67 -0.63
N LYS A 52 -11.26 9.30 -0.78
CA LYS A 52 -12.53 8.72 -0.29
C LYS A 52 -12.76 7.30 -0.82
N ILE A 53 -12.59 7.12 -2.13
CA ILE A 53 -12.66 5.81 -2.80
C ILE A 53 -11.51 4.91 -2.33
N GLY A 54 -10.33 5.48 -2.13
CA GLY A 54 -9.17 4.76 -1.60
C GLY A 54 -9.39 4.17 -0.21
N LYS A 55 -10.14 4.83 0.66
CA LYS A 55 -10.53 4.30 1.97
C LYS A 55 -11.45 3.08 1.81
N VAL A 56 -12.45 3.17 0.93
CA VAL A 56 -13.36 2.05 0.64
C VAL A 56 -12.59 0.87 0.05
N MET A 57 -11.75 1.10 -0.96
CA MET A 57 -10.98 0.03 -1.60
C MET A 57 -10.11 -0.74 -0.62
N ARG A 58 -9.49 -0.06 0.36
CA ARG A 58 -8.66 -0.71 1.39
C ARG A 58 -9.49 -1.44 2.44
N ALA A 59 -10.67 -0.91 2.79
CA ALA A 59 -11.57 -1.56 3.73
C ALA A 59 -12.17 -2.87 3.17
N THR A 60 -12.28 -2.98 1.85
CA THR A 60 -12.81 -4.15 1.15
C THR A 60 -11.73 -4.98 0.46
N SER A 61 -10.44 -4.65 0.66
CA SER A 61 -9.29 -5.25 -0.03
C SER A 61 -9.35 -5.21 -1.57
N MET A 62 -10.22 -4.37 -2.15
CA MET A 62 -10.34 -4.21 -3.60
C MET A 62 -9.09 -3.63 -4.24
N ASP A 63 -8.27 -2.89 -3.49
CA ASP A 63 -7.00 -2.38 -4.03
C ASP A 63 -6.00 -3.48 -4.37
N GLU A 64 -6.23 -4.71 -3.91
CA GLU A 64 -5.36 -5.87 -4.12
C GLU A 64 -5.78 -6.73 -5.32
N LEU A 65 -6.93 -6.47 -5.95
CA LEU A 65 -7.36 -7.20 -7.15
C LEU A 65 -6.29 -7.28 -8.26
N PRO A 66 -5.46 -6.23 -8.50
CA PRO A 66 -4.37 -6.31 -9.47
C PRO A 66 -3.28 -7.35 -9.12
N GLN A 67 -3.16 -7.80 -7.87
CA GLN A 67 -2.21 -8.85 -7.46
C GLN A 67 -2.51 -10.20 -8.13
N LEU A 68 -3.74 -10.42 -8.61
CA LEU A 68 -4.06 -11.62 -9.41
C LEU A 68 -3.19 -11.71 -10.67
N ILE A 69 -2.77 -10.57 -11.23
CA ILE A 69 -1.82 -10.53 -12.35
C ILE A 69 -0.44 -11.04 -11.91
N ASN A 70 0.02 -10.70 -10.69
CA ASN A 70 1.27 -11.22 -10.14
C ASN A 70 1.19 -12.74 -9.91
N VAL A 71 0.01 -13.25 -9.51
CA VAL A 71 -0.23 -14.70 -9.39
C VAL A 71 -0.12 -15.39 -10.76
N ILE A 72 -0.80 -14.86 -11.78
CA ILE A 72 -0.76 -15.42 -13.14
C ILE A 72 0.67 -15.40 -13.71
N LYS A 73 1.47 -14.38 -13.38
CA LYS A 73 2.88 -14.28 -13.76
C LYS A 73 3.82 -15.23 -12.98
N GLY A 74 3.32 -15.88 -11.93
CA GLY A 74 4.13 -16.74 -11.06
C GLY A 74 5.02 -15.98 -10.07
N GLU A 75 4.81 -14.67 -9.90
CA GLU A 75 5.53 -13.84 -8.93
C GLU A 75 4.97 -14.00 -7.50
N MET A 76 3.68 -14.34 -7.39
CA MET A 76 2.97 -14.58 -6.14
C MET A 76 2.15 -15.89 -6.18
N SER A 77 1.76 -16.39 -5.01
CA SER A 77 0.75 -17.45 -4.87
C SER A 77 -0.57 -16.85 -4.37
N LEU A 78 -1.70 -17.48 -4.69
CA LEU A 78 -3.00 -17.16 -4.08
C LEU A 78 -2.97 -17.36 -2.55
N VAL A 79 -2.20 -18.35 -2.11
CA VAL A 79 -1.98 -18.65 -0.69
C VAL A 79 -0.49 -18.89 -0.49
N GLY A 80 0.13 -18.08 0.35
CA GLY A 80 1.55 -18.19 0.70
C GLY A 80 2.02 -17.03 1.58
N PRO A 81 3.14 -17.21 2.30
CA PRO A 81 3.83 -16.14 3.00
C PRO A 81 4.55 -15.18 2.03
#